data_AF-A0A8J5V1S6-F1
#
_entry.id   AF-A0A8J5V1S6-F1
#
_cell.length_a   1.000
_cell.length_b   1.000
_cell.length_c   1.000
_cell.angle_alpha   90.00
_cell.angle_beta   90.00
_cell.angle_gamma   90.00
#
_symmetry.space_group_name_H-M   'P 1'
#
loop_
_entity.id
_entity.type
_entity.pdbx_description
1 polymer ?
#
loop_
_entity_poly.entity_id
_entity_poly.type
_entity_poly.pdbx_seq_one_letter_code
_entity_poly.pdbx_strand_id
1 'polypeptide(L)'
;MEKFVSVDDYEKSALQILPKAVKDYYASGAGKEFSLQWNKDAFKSYKIRPKVLTNVLKCEIGTRILGEEISMPLGIAPTAMQGMAHLDGECATAKGKNVN
;
A
#
# COMPACT_ATOMS: atom_id res chain seq x y z
N MET A 1 16.21 -1.93 11.94
CA MET A 1 14.80 -1.61 11.62
C MET A 1 13.93 -2.42 12.56
N GLU A 2 13.01 -1.77 13.27
CA GLU A 2 11.88 -2.50 13.85
C GLU A 2 11.18 -3.27 12.73
N LYS A 3 10.81 -4.52 13.00
CA LYS A 3 10.18 -5.38 12.01
C LYS A 3 8.69 -5.05 11.99
N PHE A 4 8.28 -4.22 11.05
CA PHE A 4 6.85 -3.99 10.78
C PHE A 4 6.18 -5.30 10.36
N VAL A 5 4.97 -5.53 10.88
CA VAL A 5 4.21 -6.77 10.67
C VAL A 5 3.07 -6.54 9.69
N SER A 6 2.55 -5.31 9.64
CA SER A 6 1.45 -4.90 8.77
C SER A 6 1.73 -3.56 8.10
N VAL A 7 0.95 -3.23 7.06
CA VAL A 7 1.04 -1.93 6.37
C VAL A 7 0.72 -0.78 7.34
N ASP A 8 -0.19 -0.98 8.29
CA ASP A 8 -0.58 0.01 9.30
C ASP A 8 0.59 0.45 10.19
N ASP A 9 1.60 -0.40 10.37
CA ASP A 9 2.77 -0.05 11.19
C ASP A 9 3.65 1.02 10.52
N TYR A 10 3.68 1.04 9.18
CA TYR A 10 4.34 2.11 8.43
C TYR A 10 3.65 3.46 8.63
N GLU A 11 2.31 3.48 8.60
CA GLU A 11 1.53 4.70 8.85
C GLU A 11 1.79 5.22 10.27
N LYS A 12 1.74 4.35 11.28
CA LYS A 12 2.03 4.72 12.68
C LYS A 12 3.43 5.30 12.84
N SER A 13 4.43 4.68 12.24
CA SER A 13 5.82 5.15 12.31
C SER A 13 6.01 6.50 11.58
N ALA A 14 5.45 6.64 10.37
CA ALA A 14 5.49 7.89 9.62
C ALA A 14 4.82 9.04 10.37
N LEU A 15 3.71 8.77 11.07
CA LEU A 15 3.02 9.73 11.92
C LEU A 15 3.82 10.16 13.17
N GLN A 16 4.93 9.50 13.51
CA GLN A 16 5.86 9.99 14.53
C GLN A 16 6.97 10.86 13.94
N ILE A 17 7.39 10.57 12.70
CA ILE A 17 8.60 11.15 12.11
C ILE A 17 8.30 12.42 11.29
N LEU A 18 7.19 12.45 10.56
CA LEU A 18 6.93 13.52 9.60
C LEU A 18 6.61 14.87 10.28
N PRO A 19 6.86 16.02 9.62
CA PRO A 19 6.29 17.29 10.05
C PRO A 19 4.76 17.28 9.95
N LYS A 20 4.07 18.04 10.82
CA LYS A 20 2.59 18.08 10.84
C LYS A 20 1.96 18.38 9.48
N ALA A 21 2.46 19.41 8.78
CA ALA A 21 1.92 19.78 7.47
C ALA A 21 2.03 18.65 6.44
N VAL A 22 3.09 17.85 6.51
CA VAL A 22 3.32 16.70 5.62
C VAL A 22 2.38 15.55 5.98
N LYS A 23 2.17 15.29 7.28
CA LYS A 23 1.19 14.30 7.76
C LYS A 23 -0.21 14.64 7.25
N ASP A 24 -0.63 15.88 7.45
CA ASP A 24 -1.96 16.37 7.07
C ASP A 24 -2.14 16.26 5.54
N TYR A 25 -1.10 16.52 4.74
CA TYR A 25 -1.16 16.36 3.28
C TYR A 25 -1.42 14.91 2.85
N TYR A 26 -0.71 13.94 3.42
CA TYR A 26 -0.82 12.55 3.00
C TYR A 26 -2.00 11.79 3.61
N ALA A 27 -2.37 12.11 4.86
CA ALA A 27 -3.39 11.36 5.59
C ALA A 27 -4.82 11.88 5.34
N SER A 28 -4.98 13.08 4.78
CA SER A 28 -6.31 13.71 4.65
C SER A 28 -7.12 13.21 3.46
N GLY A 29 -8.44 13.29 3.63
CA GLY A 29 -9.44 13.09 2.58
C GLY A 29 -10.31 14.34 2.36
N ALA A 30 -11.29 14.24 1.46
CA ALA A 30 -12.18 15.35 1.18
C ALA A 30 -13.26 15.53 2.28
N GLY A 31 -13.49 16.79 2.70
CA GLY A 31 -14.59 17.16 3.60
C GLY A 31 -14.49 16.46 4.96
N LYS A 32 -15.50 15.65 5.30
CA LYS A 32 -15.52 14.84 6.54
C LYS A 32 -14.85 13.46 6.39
N GLU A 33 -14.18 13.21 5.26
CA GLU A 33 -13.39 11.99 5.01
C GLU A 33 -14.19 10.68 5.02
N PHE A 34 -15.52 10.74 4.92
CA PHE A 34 -16.38 9.54 4.93
C PHE A 34 -15.99 8.55 3.84
N SER A 35 -15.74 9.02 2.61
CA SER A 35 -15.34 8.13 1.50
C SER A 35 -13.99 7.47 1.74
N LEU A 36 -13.04 8.15 2.42
CA LEU A 36 -11.75 7.57 2.78
C LEU A 36 -11.95 6.39 3.75
N GLN A 37 -12.78 6.58 4.77
CA GLN A 37 -13.12 5.53 5.73
C GLN A 37 -13.91 4.39 5.08
N TRP A 38 -14.88 4.70 4.22
CA TRP A 38 -15.70 3.71 3.52
C TRP A 38 -14.86 2.80 2.61
N ASN A 39 -13.83 3.33 1.94
CA ASN A 39 -12.92 2.51 1.13
C ASN A 39 -12.25 1.40 1.96
N LYS A 40 -11.83 1.71 3.20
CA LYS A 40 -11.24 0.71 4.12
C LYS A 40 -12.30 -0.26 4.65
N ASP A 41 -13.46 0.25 5.05
CA ASP A 41 -14.52 -0.57 5.66
C ASP A 41 -15.22 -1.51 4.66
N ALA A 42 -15.28 -1.13 3.38
CA ALA A 42 -15.88 -1.96 2.33
C ALA A 42 -15.27 -3.38 2.30
N PHE A 43 -13.95 -3.51 2.47
CA PHE A 43 -13.29 -4.82 2.48
C PHE A 43 -13.71 -5.71 3.66
N LYS A 44 -14.11 -5.13 4.80
CA LYS A 44 -14.57 -5.90 5.97
C LYS A 44 -15.93 -6.57 5.73
N SER A 45 -16.69 -6.10 4.73
CA SER A 45 -17.97 -6.69 4.35
C SER A 45 -17.82 -8.02 3.60
N TYR A 46 -16.65 -8.27 3.02
CA TYR A 46 -16.35 -9.50 2.29
C TYR A 46 -15.66 -10.52 3.18
N LYS A 47 -16.09 -11.78 3.09
CA LYS A 47 -15.45 -12.91 3.76
C LYS A 47 -14.83 -13.84 2.72
N ILE A 48 -13.62 -14.30 2.99
CA ILE A 48 -12.98 -15.34 2.18
C ILE A 48 -13.62 -16.68 2.56
N ARG A 49 -14.09 -17.43 1.56
CA ARG A 49 -14.49 -18.83 1.72
C ARG A 49 -13.32 -19.71 1.27
N PRO A 50 -12.44 -20.17 2.19
CA PRO A 50 -11.30 -20.98 1.82
C PRO A 50 -11.76 -22.32 1.25
N LYS A 51 -11.04 -22.82 0.25
CA LYS A 51 -11.20 -24.19 -0.25
C LYS A 51 -10.28 -25.10 0.57
N VAL A 52 -10.82 -26.22 1.05
CA VAL A 52 -10.07 -27.22 1.83
C VAL A 52 -9.63 -28.38 0.93
N LEU A 53 -8.66 -29.17 1.41
CA LEU A 53 -8.12 -30.33 0.68
C LEU A 53 -7.65 -30.00 -0.75
N THR A 54 -7.20 -28.76 -0.97
CA THR A 54 -6.66 -28.29 -2.24
C THR A 54 -5.14 -28.25 -2.14
N ASN A 55 -4.44 -28.79 -3.15
CA ASN A 55 -2.98 -28.69 -3.21
C ASN A 55 -2.56 -27.24 -3.42
N VAL A 56 -1.84 -26.68 -2.46
CA VAL A 56 -1.30 -25.31 -2.48
C VAL A 56 0.22 -25.30 -2.32
N LEU A 57 0.90 -26.42 -2.63
CA LEU A 57 2.37 -26.53 -2.54
C LEU A 57 3.10 -25.45 -3.37
N LYS A 58 2.50 -25.03 -4.48
CA LYS A 58 2.95 -23.90 -5.29
C LYS A 58 1.81 -22.91 -5.42
N CYS A 59 2.05 -21.68 -5.01
CA CYS A 59 1.11 -20.56 -5.18
C CYS A 59 1.83 -19.46 -5.97
N GLU A 60 1.37 -19.21 -7.19
CA GLU A 60 1.88 -18.14 -8.04
C GLU A 60 0.84 -17.02 -8.06
N ILE A 61 1.29 -15.79 -7.83
CA ILE A 61 0.42 -14.60 -7.79
C ILE A 61 0.71 -13.63 -8.94
N GLY A 62 1.59 -14.00 -9.87
CA GLY A 62 1.86 -13.22 -11.08
C GLY A 62 0.62 -13.09 -11.96
N THR A 63 0.51 -11.97 -12.66
CA THR A 63 -0.63 -11.69 -13.55
C THR A 63 -0.23 -10.77 -14.68
N ARG A 64 -1.19 -10.43 -15.56
CA ARG A 64 -0.99 -9.48 -16.66
C ARG A 64 -1.91 -8.28 -16.51
N ILE A 65 -1.34 -7.07 -16.57
CA ILE A 65 -2.09 -5.81 -16.53
C ILE A 65 -1.70 -5.00 -17.75
N LEU A 66 -2.69 -4.55 -18.54
CA LEU A 66 -2.48 -3.77 -19.77
C LEU A 66 -1.51 -4.42 -20.78
N GLY A 67 -1.43 -5.75 -20.80
CA GLY A 67 -0.55 -6.52 -21.68
C GLY A 67 0.80 -6.91 -21.08
N GLU A 68 1.21 -6.26 -19.99
CA GLU A 68 2.51 -6.46 -19.32
C GLU A 68 2.42 -7.53 -18.23
N GLU A 69 3.46 -8.35 -18.09
CA GLU A 69 3.60 -9.33 -17.00
C GLU A 69 4.10 -8.65 -15.72
N ILE A 70 3.43 -8.94 -14.60
CA ILE A 70 3.80 -8.47 -13.26
C ILE A 70 3.87 -9.64 -12.27
N SER A 71 4.79 -9.57 -11.31
CA SER A 71 5.05 -10.66 -10.36
C SER A 71 3.97 -10.83 -9.29
N MET A 72 3.11 -9.83 -9.08
CA MET A 72 2.02 -9.82 -8.11
C MET A 72 0.88 -8.90 -8.57
N PRO A 73 -0.38 -9.09 -8.12
CA PRO A 73 -1.53 -8.32 -8.60
C PRO A 73 -1.69 -7.01 -7.82
N LEU A 74 -0.58 -6.31 -7.58
CA LEU A 74 -0.51 -5.05 -6.84
C LEU A 74 0.45 -4.09 -7.54
N GLY A 75 0.20 -2.79 -7.38
CA GLY A 75 1.02 -1.74 -7.94
C GLY A 75 1.08 -0.52 -7.03
N ILE A 76 1.96 0.42 -7.36
CA ILE A 76 2.09 1.70 -6.65
C ILE A 76 1.25 2.75 -7.38
N ALA A 77 0.24 3.29 -6.70
CA ALA A 77 -0.58 4.36 -7.23
C ALA A 77 0.21 5.69 -7.31
N PRO A 78 -0.08 6.56 -8.31
CA PRO A 78 0.59 7.84 -8.43
C PRO A 78 0.29 8.71 -7.21
N THR A 79 1.34 9.10 -6.49
CA THR A 79 1.28 9.97 -5.32
C THR A 79 2.26 11.10 -5.52
N ALA A 80 1.78 12.34 -5.47
CA ALA A 80 2.60 13.52 -5.70
C ALA A 80 3.45 13.88 -4.46
N MET A 81 4.53 14.62 -4.71
CA MET A 81 5.35 15.29 -3.69
C MET A 81 6.03 14.34 -2.69
N GLN A 82 6.45 13.14 -3.13
CA GLN A 82 7.05 12.11 -2.25
C GLN A 82 8.32 12.61 -1.54
N GLY A 83 8.99 13.61 -2.15
CA GLY A 83 10.10 14.35 -1.54
C GLY A 83 9.80 14.96 -0.16
N MET A 84 8.53 15.22 0.17
CA MET A 84 8.14 15.68 1.50
C MET A 84 8.28 14.59 2.58
N ALA A 85 8.20 13.31 2.19
CA ALA A 85 8.34 12.18 3.12
C ALA A 85 9.79 11.68 3.23
N HIS A 86 10.55 11.74 2.14
CA HIS A 86 11.93 11.27 2.08
C HIS A 86 12.70 12.05 1.02
N LEU A 87 13.98 12.37 1.27
CA LEU A 87 14.80 13.20 0.38
C LEU A 87 14.89 12.65 -1.06
N ASP A 88 14.98 11.33 -1.21
CA ASP A 88 15.03 10.67 -2.53
C ASP A 88 13.68 10.62 -3.27
N GLY A 89 12.58 11.00 -2.61
CA GLY A 89 11.24 11.11 -3.19
C GLY A 89 10.82 9.93 -4.08
N GLU A 90 10.31 10.26 -5.25
CA GLU A 90 9.79 9.32 -6.25
C GLU A 90 10.86 8.33 -6.74
N CYS A 91 12.14 8.72 -6.73
CA CYS A 91 13.25 7.84 -7.11
C CYS A 91 13.41 6.69 -6.11
N ALA A 92 13.20 6.91 -4.81
CA ALA A 92 13.22 5.83 -3.82
C ALA A 92 12.09 4.83 -4.06
N THR A 93 10.87 5.31 -4.34
CA THR A 93 9.72 4.46 -4.67
C THR A 93 9.95 3.64 -5.93
N ALA A 94 10.50 4.26 -6.98
CA ALA A 94 10.85 3.56 -8.22
C ALA A 94 11.90 2.47 -8.02
N LYS A 95 12.91 2.72 -7.17
CA LYS A 95 13.92 1.70 -6.80
C LYS A 95 13.32 0.58 -5.96
N GLY A 96 12.45 0.90 -5.00
CA GLY A 96 11.77 -0.09 -4.16
C GLY A 96 10.88 -1.05 -4.96
N LYS A 97 10.34 -0.62 -6.12
CA LYS A 97 9.66 -1.51 -7.07
C LYS A 97 10.61 -2.56 -7.69
N ASN A 98 11.88 -2.21 -7.89
CA ASN A 98 12.86 -3.03 -8.62
C ASN A 98 13.61 -4.03 -7.73
N VAL A 99 13.02 -4.48 -6.62
CA VAL A 99 13.61 -5.58 -5.85
C VAL A 99 13.31 -6.88 -6.60
N ASN A 100 14.24 -7.25 -7.48
CA ASN A 100 14.43 -8.62 -7.96
C ASN A 100 14.84 -9.53 -6.79
#